data_AF-A0A4R9PK60-F1
#
_entry.id   AF-A0A4R9PK60-F1
#
_cell.length_a   1.000
_cell.length_b   1.000
_cell.length_c   1.000
_cell.angle_alpha   90.00
_cell.angle_beta   90.00
_cell.angle_gamma   90.00
#
_symmetry.space_group_name_H-M   'P 1'
#
loop_
_entity.id
_entity.type
_entity.pdbx_description
1 polymer ?
#
loop_
_entity_poly.entity_id
_entity_poly.type
_entity_poly.pdbx_seq_one_letter_code
_entity_poly.pdbx_strand_id
1 'polypeptide(L)'
;DPFLLEIFKNAFDTIADEMTLTIVRTAYSQIVRDSLDFSTALCDATGRTIAQGVCTPMHLGSFYDALQTMLWKIGDDIHPDDVLIMNDPYAAAGHDLPDIYIVRPI
;
A
#
# COMPACT_ATOMS: atom_id res chain seq x y z
N ASP A 1 26.67 4.14 0.12
CA ASP A 1 27.02 5.07 -0.97
C ASP A 1 25.92 6.11 -1.05
N PRO A 2 26.20 7.40 -0.76
CA PRO A 2 25.19 8.47 -0.76
C PRO A 2 24.50 8.69 -2.11
N PHE A 3 25.22 8.53 -3.23
CA PHE A 3 24.65 8.72 -4.56
C PHE A 3 23.66 7.60 -4.89
N LEU A 4 24.04 6.37 -4.58
CA LEU A 4 23.18 5.21 -4.79
C LEU A 4 21.90 5.28 -3.95
N LEU A 5 22.01 5.74 -2.70
CA LEU A 5 20.84 5.94 -1.82
C LEU A 5 19.84 6.93 -2.43
N GLU A 6 20.32 8.06 -2.94
CA GLU A 6 19.46 9.08 -3.55
C GLU A 6 18.79 8.55 -4.82
N ILE A 7 19.49 7.76 -5.63
CA ILE A 7 18.91 7.12 -6.82
C ILE A 7 17.76 6.18 -6.43
N PHE A 8 17.97 5.31 -5.45
CA PHE A 8 16.93 4.37 -5.02
C PHE A 8 15.74 5.09 -4.40
N LYS A 9 15.98 6.10 -3.57
CA LYS A 9 14.92 6.91 -2.97
C LYS A 9 14.02 7.54 -4.05
N ASN A 10 14.61 8.26 -5.00
CA ASN A 10 13.83 8.89 -6.08
C ASN A 10 13.11 7.87 -6.97
N ALA A 11 13.71 6.70 -7.21
CA ALA A 11 13.08 5.63 -7.96
C ALA A 11 11.85 5.06 -7.24
N PHE A 12 11.94 4.77 -5.95
CA PHE A 12 10.82 4.26 -5.16
C PHE A 12 9.70 5.30 -5.00
N ASP A 13 10.05 6.57 -4.76
CA ASP A 13 9.08 7.66 -4.70
C ASP A 13 8.32 7.79 -6.04
N THR A 14 9.03 7.71 -7.17
CA THR A 14 8.41 7.75 -8.51
C THR A 14 7.45 6.58 -8.73
N ILE A 15 7.82 5.36 -8.31
CA ILE A 15 6.93 4.20 -8.44
C ILE A 15 5.65 4.40 -7.61
N ALA A 16 5.79 4.89 -6.37
CA ALA A 16 4.66 5.11 -5.48
C ALA A 16 3.70 6.19 -6.04
N ASP A 17 4.24 7.26 -6.64
CA ASP A 17 3.43 8.29 -7.31
C ASP A 17 2.72 7.76 -8.57
N GLU A 18 3.38 6.93 -9.38
CA GLU A 18 2.74 6.29 -10.54
C GLU A 18 1.61 5.33 -10.13
N MET A 19 1.76 4.61 -9.01
CA MET A 19 0.66 3.82 -8.43
C MET A 19 -0.55 4.71 -8.10
N THR A 20 -0.32 5.85 -7.44
CA THR A 20 -1.38 6.81 -7.12
C THR A 20 -2.05 7.35 -8.37
N LEU A 21 -1.26 7.83 -9.35
CA LEU A 21 -1.77 8.38 -10.60
C LEU A 21 -2.59 7.36 -11.39
N THR A 22 -2.16 6.08 -11.38
CA THR A 22 -2.88 4.99 -12.02
C THR A 22 -4.26 4.79 -11.41
N ILE A 23 -4.37 4.80 -10.07
CA ILE A 23 -5.66 4.69 -9.38
C ILE A 23 -6.53 5.90 -9.72
N VAL A 24 -6.03 7.13 -9.61
CA VAL A 24 -6.80 8.35 -9.94
C VAL A 24 -7.35 8.30 -11.36
N ARG A 25 -6.55 7.87 -12.33
CA ARG A 25 -6.96 7.83 -13.75
C ARG A 25 -7.96 6.73 -14.08
N THR A 26 -8.01 5.67 -13.28
CA THR A 26 -8.87 4.50 -13.52
C THR A 26 -10.07 4.42 -12.57
N ALA A 27 -10.07 5.20 -11.50
CA ALA A 27 -11.13 5.22 -10.51
C ALA A 27 -12.45 5.77 -11.08
N TYR A 28 -13.49 4.94 -10.94
CA TYR A 28 -14.87 5.35 -11.21
C TYR A 28 -15.42 6.22 -10.06
N SER A 29 -15.11 5.87 -8.81
CA SER A 29 -15.58 6.57 -7.60
C SER A 29 -15.00 7.97 -7.51
N GLN A 30 -15.88 8.97 -7.31
CA GLN A 30 -15.48 10.35 -7.06
C GLN A 30 -14.74 10.51 -5.72
N ILE A 31 -15.07 9.68 -4.73
CA ILE A 31 -14.40 9.69 -3.42
C ILE A 31 -12.92 9.31 -3.59
N VAL A 32 -12.65 8.27 -4.38
CA VAL A 32 -11.28 7.85 -4.69
C VAL A 32 -10.59 8.85 -5.62
N ARG A 33 -11.24 9.26 -6.71
CA ARG A 33 -10.61 10.08 -7.75
C ARG A 33 -10.42 11.55 -7.36
N ASP A 34 -11.46 12.16 -6.80
CA ASP A 34 -11.55 13.61 -6.61
C ASP A 34 -11.24 13.99 -5.15
N SER A 35 -11.60 13.14 -4.17
CA SER A 35 -11.27 13.34 -2.76
C SER A 35 -9.97 12.66 -2.31
N LEU A 36 -9.36 11.81 -3.17
CA LEU A 36 -8.13 11.07 -2.90
C LEU A 36 -8.20 10.17 -1.66
N ASP A 37 -9.39 9.65 -1.37
CA ASP A 37 -9.62 8.78 -0.22
C ASP A 37 -9.19 7.34 -0.52
N PHE A 38 -7.87 7.17 -0.63
CA PHE A 38 -7.18 5.89 -0.77
C PHE A 38 -5.70 6.12 -0.42
N SER A 39 -4.88 5.07 -0.44
CA SER A 39 -3.43 5.22 -0.32
C SER A 39 -2.69 4.14 -1.09
N THR A 40 -1.45 4.43 -1.46
CA THR A 40 -0.55 3.50 -2.15
C THR A 40 0.80 3.49 -1.44
N ALA A 41 1.37 2.31 -1.27
CA ALA A 41 2.65 2.16 -0.60
C ALA A 41 3.46 1.03 -1.23
N LEU A 42 4.77 1.21 -1.25
CA LEU A 42 5.75 0.15 -1.42
C LEU A 42 6.25 -0.24 -0.04
N CYS A 43 6.17 -1.52 0.29
CA CYS A 43 6.62 -2.06 1.57
C CYS A 43 7.73 -3.08 1.39
N ASP A 44 8.59 -3.23 2.39
CA ASP A 44 9.53 -4.34 2.46
C ASP A 44 8.80 -5.66 2.84
N ALA A 45 9.54 -6.78 2.81
CA ALA A 45 9.00 -8.10 3.14
C ALA A 45 8.48 -8.22 4.60
N THR A 46 8.79 -7.25 5.46
CA THR A 46 8.29 -7.16 6.84
C THR A 46 7.15 -6.15 6.98
N GLY A 47 6.65 -5.59 5.89
CA GLY A 47 5.55 -4.63 5.87
C GLY A 47 5.93 -3.20 6.24
N ARG A 48 7.23 -2.87 6.34
CA ARG A 48 7.66 -1.49 6.57
C ARG A 48 7.57 -0.70 5.27
N THR A 49 6.93 0.45 5.32
CA THR A 49 6.80 1.35 4.18
C THR A 49 8.17 1.89 3.75
N ILE A 50 8.53 1.66 2.49
CA ILE A 50 9.73 2.16 1.82
C ILE A 50 9.43 3.50 1.15
N ALA A 51 8.31 3.58 0.44
CA ALA A 51 7.82 4.78 -0.24
C ALA A 51 6.28 4.78 -0.24
N GLN A 52 5.69 5.97 -0.30
CA GLN A 52 4.25 6.14 -0.30
C GLN A 52 3.88 7.22 -1.31
N GLY A 53 2.85 6.97 -2.12
CA GLY A 53 2.37 7.98 -3.05
C GLY A 53 1.68 9.13 -2.32
N VAL A 54 1.51 10.26 -3.00
CA VAL A 54 0.80 11.42 -2.42
C VAL A 54 -0.67 11.10 -2.17
N CYS A 55 -1.04 10.89 -0.91
CA CYS A 55 -2.40 10.55 -0.49
C CYS A 55 -2.67 10.96 0.97
N THR A 56 -3.91 10.77 1.43
CA THR A 56 -4.35 11.18 2.77
C THR A 56 -3.47 10.52 3.86
N PRO A 57 -2.86 11.30 4.78
CA PRO A 57 -1.90 10.78 5.76
C PRO A 57 -2.51 9.84 6.82
N MET A 58 -3.83 9.61 6.79
CA MET A 58 -4.51 8.73 7.75
C MET A 58 -4.09 7.26 7.64
N HIS A 59 -3.66 6.78 6.47
CA HIS A 59 -3.34 5.35 6.25
C HIS A 59 -1.88 4.97 6.57
N LEU A 60 -1.04 5.90 7.00
CA LEU A 60 0.41 5.68 7.08
C LEU A 60 0.80 4.54 8.03
N GLY A 61 0.05 4.37 9.13
CA GLY A 61 0.29 3.32 10.12
C GLY A 61 -0.38 1.99 9.81
N SER A 62 -1.47 1.99 9.03
CA SER A 62 -2.32 0.82 8.88
C SER A 62 -1.77 -0.21 7.90
N PHE A 63 -0.94 0.19 6.94
CA PHE A 63 -0.28 -0.74 6.02
C PHE A 63 0.57 -1.79 6.75
N TYR A 64 1.31 -1.38 7.79
CA TYR A 64 2.16 -2.30 8.54
C TYR A 64 1.31 -3.38 9.23
N ASP A 65 0.29 -2.97 9.99
CA ASP A 65 -0.58 -3.90 10.72
C ASP A 65 -1.39 -4.80 9.77
N ALA A 66 -1.87 -4.24 8.66
CA ALA A 66 -2.58 -5.00 7.63
C ALA A 66 -1.67 -6.05 6.98
N LEU A 67 -0.44 -5.68 6.57
CA LEU A 67 0.50 -6.63 5.98
C LEU A 67 0.90 -7.72 6.96
N GLN A 68 1.21 -7.35 8.21
CA GLN A 68 1.56 -8.31 9.25
C GLN A 68 0.44 -9.34 9.45
N THR A 69 -0.82 -8.88 9.48
CA THR A 69 -1.97 -9.78 9.60
C THR A 69 -2.14 -10.67 8.38
N MET A 70 -2.01 -10.12 7.16
CA MET A 70 -2.10 -10.91 5.92
C MET A 70 -1.00 -11.98 5.86
N LEU A 71 0.26 -11.59 6.13
CA LEU A 71 1.42 -12.48 6.13
C LEU A 71 1.29 -13.57 7.19
N TRP A 72 0.79 -13.24 8.38
CA TRP A 72 0.54 -14.23 9.42
C TRP A 72 -0.55 -15.24 9.01
N LYS A 73 -1.62 -14.79 8.35
CA LYS A 73 -2.73 -15.67 7.91
C LYS A 73 -2.32 -16.60 6.77
N ILE A 74 -1.53 -16.10 5.81
CA ILE A 74 -1.12 -16.89 4.64
C ILE A 74 0.11 -17.76 4.91
N GLY A 75 0.98 -17.35 5.84
CA GLY A 75 2.22 -18.07 6.14
C GLY A 75 3.12 -18.17 4.92
N ASP A 76 3.64 -19.37 4.67
CA ASP A 76 4.54 -19.65 3.54
C ASP A 76 3.78 -19.94 2.21
N ASP A 77 2.45 -19.86 2.21
CA ASP A 77 1.58 -20.17 1.06
C ASP A 77 1.45 -18.98 0.08
N ILE A 78 2.57 -18.32 -0.23
CA ILE A 78 2.63 -17.18 -1.15
C ILE A 78 3.28 -17.62 -2.46
N HIS A 79 2.57 -17.44 -3.55
CA HIS A 79 3.02 -17.82 -4.89
C HIS A 79 3.20 -16.60 -5.80
N PRO A 80 4.02 -16.73 -6.87
CA PRO A 80 4.10 -15.70 -7.90
C PRO A 80 2.71 -15.35 -8.44
N ASP A 81 2.48 -14.05 -8.63
CA ASP A 81 1.24 -13.46 -9.13
C ASP A 81 0.04 -13.45 -8.18
N ASP A 82 0.21 -13.88 -6.92
CA ASP A 82 -0.85 -13.77 -5.91
C ASP A 82 -1.23 -12.31 -5.62
N VAL A 83 -2.50 -12.12 -5.28
CA VAL A 83 -3.05 -10.85 -4.80
C VAL A 83 -3.82 -11.11 -3.51
N LEU A 84 -3.36 -10.50 -2.42
CA LEU A 84 -3.96 -10.60 -1.10
C LEU A 84 -4.97 -9.46 -0.92
N ILE A 85 -6.14 -9.80 -0.40
CA ILE A 85 -7.23 -8.83 -0.17
C ILE A 85 -7.75 -8.98 1.26
N MET A 86 -7.90 -7.86 1.96
CA MET A 86 -8.45 -7.84 3.32
C MET A 86 -9.32 -6.59 3.53
N ASN A 87 -10.36 -6.73 4.34
CA ASN A 87 -11.19 -5.65 4.83
C ASN A 87 -11.60 -5.90 6.30
N ASP A 88 -10.62 -6.33 7.11
CA ASP A 88 -10.83 -6.55 8.54
C ASP A 88 -10.38 -5.27 9.28
N PRO A 89 -11.31 -4.44 9.78
CA PRO A 89 -10.98 -3.15 10.38
C PRO A 89 -10.14 -3.32 11.65
N TYR A 90 -10.28 -4.45 12.36
CA TYR A 90 -9.50 -4.73 13.56
C TYR A 90 -8.06 -5.19 13.26
N ALA A 91 -7.84 -5.72 12.06
CA ALA A 91 -6.52 -6.16 11.60
C ALA A 91 -5.65 -5.01 11.06
N ALA A 92 -6.26 -3.87 10.68
CA ALA A 92 -5.59 -2.74 10.06
C ALA A 92 -5.66 -1.48 10.94
N ALA A 93 -5.24 -1.61 12.20
CA ALA A 93 -5.16 -0.49 13.15
C ALA A 93 -6.49 0.25 13.45
N GLY A 94 -7.65 -0.36 13.20
CA GLY A 94 -8.95 0.27 13.46
C GLY A 94 -9.45 1.18 12.35
N HIS A 95 -8.97 1.00 11.10
CA HIS A 95 -9.50 1.72 9.93
C HIS A 95 -10.99 1.47 9.69
N ASP A 96 -11.63 2.39 8.96
CA ASP A 96 -13.06 2.32 8.72
C ASP A 96 -13.41 1.08 7.88
N LEU A 97 -14.55 0.46 8.17
CA LEU A 97 -15.05 -0.76 7.52
C LEU A 97 -15.12 -0.74 5.95
N PRO A 98 -15.26 0.39 5.24
CA PRO A 98 -15.20 0.39 3.78
C PRO A 98 -13.78 0.28 3.20
N ASP A 99 -12.72 0.37 3.99
CA ASP A 99 -11.35 0.41 3.48
C ASP A 99 -10.80 -0.98 3.15
N ILE A 100 -10.53 -1.21 1.87
CA ILE A 100 -10.05 -2.50 1.35
C ILE A 100 -8.55 -2.41 1.09
N TYR A 101 -7.79 -3.30 1.72
CA TYR A 101 -6.37 -3.48 1.45
C TYR A 101 -6.19 -4.51 0.33
N ILE A 102 -5.46 -4.11 -0.71
CA ILE A 102 -5.08 -4.97 -1.84
C ILE A 102 -3.56 -4.96 -1.94
N VAL A 103 -2.95 -6.12 -1.83
CA VAL A 103 -1.49 -6.27 -1.77
C VAL A 103 -1.06 -7.30 -2.79
N ARG A 104 -0.08 -6.95 -3.61
CA ARG A 104 0.59 -7.89 -4.52
C ARG A 104 2.03 -8.09 -4.04
N PRO A 105 2.40 -9.28 -3.54
CA PRO A 105 3.80 -9.63 -3.27
C PRO A 105 4.62 -9.55 -4.57
N ILE A 106 5.87 -9.08 -4.46
CA ILE A 106 6.83 -8.99 -5.58
C ILE A 106 8.07 -9.83 -5.26
#